data_AF-A0A0M7BF11-F1
#
_entry.id   AF-A0A0M7BF11-F1
#
_cell.length_a   1.000
_cell.length_b   1.000
_cell.length_c   1.000
_cell.angle_alpha   90.00
_cell.angle_beta   90.00
_cell.angle_gamma   90.00
#
_symmetry.space_group_name_H-M   'P 1'
#
loop_
_entity.id
_entity.type
_entity.pdbx_description
1 polymer ?
#
loop_
_entity_poly.entity_id
_entity_poly.type
_entity_poly.pdbx_seq_one_letter_code
_entity_poly.pdbx_strand_id
1 'polypeptide(L)'
;MGAQRILKSDGLKVTAETSFGTLLIRHKLETGIPQEMISCHTGEVDAYFVEGHVPPVDIRRFLDKRPDAVGLAMPGMLRFA
;
A
#
# COMPACT_ATOMS: atom_id res chain seq x y z
N MET A 1 11.91 -4.47 6.35
CA MET A 1 12.74 -3.26 6.11
C MET A 1 12.76 -2.81 4.62
N GLY A 2 11.79 -3.22 3.77
CA GLY A 2 11.98 -3.19 2.31
C GLY A 2 11.18 -2.13 1.52
N ALA A 3 9.86 -2.04 1.73
CA ALA A 3 8.96 -1.33 0.79
C ALA A 3 9.32 0.15 0.58
N GLN A 4 9.37 0.94 1.66
CA GLN A 4 9.72 2.37 1.59
C GLN A 4 11.06 2.66 0.90
N ARG A 5 12.06 1.77 1.08
CA ARG A 5 13.39 1.96 0.49
C ARG A 5 13.33 1.68 -1.01
N ILE A 6 12.61 0.64 -1.42
CA ILE A 6 12.39 0.28 -2.83
C ILE A 6 11.68 1.42 -3.55
N LEU A 7 10.61 1.95 -2.97
CA LEU A 7 9.85 3.06 -3.56
C LEU A 7 10.72 4.33 -3.69
N LYS A 8 11.48 4.67 -2.64
CA LYS A 8 12.41 5.82 -2.69
C LYS A 8 13.52 5.65 -3.73
N SER A 9 14.13 4.47 -3.81
CA SER A 9 15.19 4.19 -4.81
C SER A 9 14.66 4.21 -6.24
N ASP A 10 13.38 3.89 -6.41
CA ASP A 10 12.68 3.94 -7.69
C ASP A 10 12.20 5.37 -8.04
N GLY A 11 12.44 6.36 -7.17
CA GLY A 11 12.18 7.78 -7.43
C GLY A 11 10.82 8.28 -6.97
N LEU A 12 10.02 7.44 -6.29
CA LEU A 12 8.78 7.88 -5.66
C LEU A 12 9.10 8.71 -4.40
N LYS A 13 8.41 9.85 -4.25
CA LYS A 13 8.44 10.64 -3.01
C LYS A 13 7.60 9.92 -1.97
N VAL A 14 8.24 9.43 -0.90
CA VAL A 14 7.59 8.65 0.15
C VAL A 14 7.90 9.25 1.52
N THR A 15 6.84 9.58 2.26
CA THR A 15 6.87 9.83 3.70
C THR A 15 6.41 8.58 4.43
N ALA A 16 6.74 8.47 5.72
CA ALA A 16 6.33 7.34 6.52
C ALA A 16 5.96 7.81 7.92
N GLU A 17 4.82 7.35 8.42
CA GLU A 17 4.41 7.47 9.81
C GLU A 17 4.42 6.07 10.43
N THR A 18 4.99 5.97 11.63
CA THR A 18 5.04 4.70 12.34
C THR A 18 3.81 4.58 13.22
N SER A 19 2.91 3.65 12.88
CA SER A 19 1.72 3.34 13.66
C SER A 19 1.63 1.83 13.93
N PHE A 20 1.13 1.46 15.11
CA PHE A 20 1.12 0.08 15.59
C PHE A 20 -0.21 -0.28 16.26
N GLY A 21 -0.47 -1.60 16.31
CA GLY A 21 -1.58 -2.17 17.07
C GLY A 21 -2.94 -1.58 16.68
N THR A 22 -3.74 -1.25 17.69
CA THR A 22 -5.11 -0.76 17.50
C THR A 22 -5.19 0.53 16.69
N LEU A 23 -4.19 1.41 16.77
CA LEU A 23 -4.19 2.68 16.01
C LEU A 23 -4.13 2.43 14.50
N LEU A 24 -3.24 1.55 14.07
CA LEU A 24 -3.12 1.18 12.65
C LEU A 24 -4.37 0.46 12.15
N ILE A 25 -4.93 -0.44 12.95
CA ILE A 25 -6.15 -1.18 12.59
C ILE A 25 -7.33 -0.23 12.42
N ARG A 26 -7.51 0.73 13.34
CA ARG A 26 -8.56 1.76 13.25
C ARG A 26 -8.46 2.54 11.94
N HIS A 27 -7.27 3.07 11.65
CA HIS A 27 -7.01 3.82 10.41
C HIS A 27 -7.45 3.01 9.19
N LYS A 28 -7.00 1.75 9.09
CA LYS A 28 -7.35 0.86 7.97
C LYS A 28 -8.86 0.61 7.84
N LEU A 29 -9.58 0.44 8.94
CA LEU A 29 -11.03 0.19 8.90
C LEU A 29 -11.84 1.42 8.42
N GLU A 30 -11.26 2.62 8.49
CA GLU A 30 -11.89 3.87 8.06
C GLU A 30 -11.70 4.14 6.56
N THR A 31 -10.81 3.39 5.89
CA THR A 31 -10.42 3.62 4.47
C THR A 31 -11.38 3.02 3.43
N GLY A 32 -12.29 2.12 3.84
CA GLY A 32 -13.14 1.36 2.91
C GLY A 32 -12.43 0.17 2.23
N ILE A 33 -11.19 -0.14 2.62
CA ILE A 33 -10.46 -1.34 2.17
C ILE A 33 -11.15 -2.61 2.74
N PRO A 34 -11.46 -3.61 1.90
CA PRO A 34 -12.00 -4.89 2.39
C PRO A 34 -11.04 -5.55 3.37
N GLN A 35 -11.59 -6.13 4.45
CA GLN A 35 -10.77 -6.67 5.55
C GLN A 35 -9.81 -7.78 5.08
N GLU A 36 -10.19 -8.55 4.06
CA GLU A 36 -9.34 -9.60 3.48
C GLU A 36 -8.12 -9.06 2.72
N MET A 37 -8.11 -7.78 2.36
CA MET A 37 -7.02 -7.14 1.62
C MET A 37 -6.04 -6.38 2.53
N ILE A 38 -6.33 -6.30 3.83
CA ILE A 38 -5.49 -5.60 4.80
C ILE A 38 -4.14 -6.31 4.95
N SER A 39 -3.06 -5.54 4.82
CA SER A 39 -1.68 -5.99 5.04
C SER A 39 -1.06 -5.33 6.29
N CYS A 40 0.22 -5.64 6.55
CA CYS A 40 0.97 -5.10 7.68
C CYS A 40 1.21 -3.58 7.60
N HIS A 41 1.09 -2.99 6.41
CA HIS A 41 1.21 -1.54 6.19
C HIS A 41 0.28 -1.10 5.07
N THR A 42 -0.16 0.16 5.14
CA THR A 42 -0.93 0.85 4.11
C THR A 42 -0.11 2.04 3.64
N GLY A 43 -0.05 2.24 2.32
CA GLY A 43 0.35 3.50 1.71
C GLY A 43 -0.85 4.23 1.16
N GLU A 44 -0.74 5.55 1.04
CA GLU A 44 -1.72 6.41 0.39
C GLU A 44 -1.02 7.20 -0.72
N VAL A 45 -1.66 7.27 -1.89
CA VAL A 45 -1.17 8.03 -3.04
C VAL A 45 -2.34 8.54 -3.86
N ASP A 46 -2.34 9.86 -4.14
CA ASP A 46 -3.50 10.57 -4.68
C ASP A 46 -4.78 10.27 -3.87
N ALA A 47 -5.77 9.62 -4.48
CA ALA A 47 -7.03 9.21 -3.87
C ALA A 47 -7.12 7.70 -3.62
N TYR A 48 -5.97 7.00 -3.68
CA TYR A 48 -5.90 5.54 -3.65
C TYR A 48 -5.08 5.02 -2.48
N PHE A 49 -5.49 3.87 -1.98
CA PHE A 49 -4.74 3.10 -0.99
C PHE A 49 -3.86 2.04 -1.66
N VAL A 50 -2.72 1.74 -1.04
CA VAL A 50 -1.77 0.70 -1.47
C VAL A 50 -1.53 -0.24 -0.30
N GLU A 51 -2.00 -1.48 -0.40
CA GLU A 51 -1.87 -2.48 0.67
C GLU A 51 -0.76 -3.50 0.36
N GLY A 52 0.18 -3.61 1.29
CA GLY A 52 1.27 -4.59 1.24
C GLY A 52 2.42 -4.22 0.30
N HIS A 53 3.22 -5.22 -0.06
CA HIS A 53 4.48 -5.04 -0.81
C HIS A 53 4.25 -4.90 -2.32
N VAL A 54 3.47 -3.91 -2.74
CA VAL A 54 3.19 -3.66 -4.15
C VAL A 54 4.44 -3.10 -4.86
N PRO A 55 4.88 -3.68 -5.99
CA PRO A 55 5.98 -3.15 -6.79
C PRO A 55 5.71 -1.74 -7.31
N PRO A 56 6.73 -0.86 -7.37
CA PRO A 56 6.55 0.50 -7.89
C PRO A 56 5.98 0.57 -9.31
N VAL A 57 6.33 -0.38 -10.18
CA VAL A 57 5.82 -0.45 -11.55
C VAL A 57 4.32 -0.68 -11.60
N ASP A 58 3.78 -1.50 -10.69
CA ASP A 58 2.35 -1.77 -10.61
C ASP A 58 1.60 -0.58 -10.03
N ILE A 59 2.19 0.12 -9.05
CA ILE A 59 1.66 1.39 -8.52
C ILE A 59 1.53 2.42 -9.65
N ARG A 60 2.59 2.63 -10.45
CA ARG A 60 2.54 3.56 -11.59
C ARG A 60 1.47 3.17 -12.60
N ARG A 61 1.46 1.90 -13.02
CA ARG A 61 0.48 1.40 -13.99
C ARG A 61 -0.96 1.57 -13.50
N PHE A 62 -1.19 1.40 -12.20
CA PHE A 62 -2.49 1.62 -11.57
C PHE A 62 -2.87 3.11 -11.58
N LEU A 63 -1.93 3.99 -11.21
CA LEU A 63 -2.11 5.44 -11.25
C LEU A 63 -2.29 6.01 -12.66
N ASP A 64 -1.71 5.39 -13.68
CA ASP A 64 -1.91 5.77 -15.08
C ASP A 64 -3.32 5.41 -15.56
N LYS A 65 -3.85 4.27 -15.11
CA LYS A 65 -5.18 3.78 -15.48
C LYS A 65 -6.31 4.46 -14.73
N ARG A 66 -6.06 4.95 -13.52
CA ARG A 66 -7.05 5.54 -12.59
C ARG A 66 -8.39 4.79 -12.59
N PRO A 67 -8.39 3.48 -12.30
CA PRO A 67 -9.63 2.71 -12.29
C PRO A 67 -10.57 3.22 -11.19
N ASP A 68 -11.86 2.91 -11.35
CA ASP A 68 -12.85 3.07 -10.28
C ASP A 68 -12.62 2.00 -9.21
N ALA A 69 -11.74 2.33 -8.26
CA ALA A 69 -11.30 1.44 -7.19
C ALA A 69 -10.84 2.27 -5.99
N VAL A 70 -10.93 1.69 -4.80
CA VAL A 70 -10.41 2.31 -3.57
C VAL A 70 -8.88 2.22 -3.52
N GLY A 71 -8.27 1.22 -4.14
CA GLY A 71 -6.83 1.04 -4.09
C GLY A 71 -6.30 -0.20 -4.78
N LEU A 72 -4.99 -0.39 -4.66
CA LEU A 72 -4.25 -1.55 -5.16
C LEU A 72 -3.69 -2.33 -3.98
N ALA A 73 -3.99 -3.62 -3.92
CA ALA A 73 -3.51 -4.49 -2.86
C ALA A 73 -2.80 -5.68 -3.48
N MET A 74 -1.65 -6.04 -2.91
CA MET A 74 -1.05 -7.35 -3.17
C MET A 74 -1.49 -8.33 -2.08
N PRO A 75 -2.38 -9.29 -2.39
CA PRO A 75 -2.73 -10.32 -1.42
C PRO A 75 -1.46 -11.10 -1.03
N GLY A 76 -1.29 -11.27 0.27
CA GLY A 76 -0.05 -11.78 0.84
C GLY A 76 0.23 -13.25 0.50
N MET A 77 1.06 -13.49 -0.52
CA MET A 77 2.10 -14.54 -0.50
C MET A 77 3.11 -14.36 -1.64
N LEU A 78 4.11 -13.49 -1.47
CA LEU A 78 5.45 -13.79 -2.02
C LEU A 78 6.29 -14.34 -0.86
N ARG A 79 6.22 -15.66 -0.67
CA ARG A 79 7.34 -16.37 -0.07
C ARG A 79 8.44 -16.38 -1.14
N PHE A 80 9.43 -15.50 -1.01
CA PHE A 80 10.73 -15.79 -1.59
C PHE A 80 11.24 -17.04 -0.89
N ALA A 81 11.21 -18.17 -1.59
CA ALA A 81 12.09 -19.29 -1.27
C ALA A 81 13.52 -18.89 -1.62
#